data_AF-E1IAV7-F1
#
_entry.id   AF-E1IAV7-F1
#
_cell.length_a   1.000
_cell.length_b   1.000
_cell.length_c   1.000
_cell.angle_alpha   90.00
_cell.angle_beta   90.00
_cell.angle_gamma   90.00
#
_symmetry.space_group_name_H-M   'P 1'
#
loop_
_entity.id
_entity.type
_entity.pdbx_description
1 polymer ?
#
loop_
_entity_poly.entity_id
_entity_poly.type
_entity_poly.pdbx_seq_one_letter_code
_entity_poly.pdbx_strand_id
1 'polypeptide(L)'
;MNNTPNGPDVATILEVLRAEVRAAHANTQKSDDHSGIERELAHCAEEIEIARVVSAHWPLEGRNLYERGWAMINKVVRRYLRWYINPIVEQQNSFNDASARAIRQLIAANSELRAQVADLRSQLAQHKQAE
;
A
#
# COMPACT_ATOMS: atom_id res chain seq x y z
N MET A 1 -32.91 -23.17 58.90
CA MET A 1 -32.86 -23.49 57.45
C MET A 1 -31.51 -23.06 56.93
N ASN A 2 -30.74 -24.02 56.41
CA ASN A 2 -29.33 -23.89 56.04
C ASN A 2 -29.07 -23.19 54.69
N ASN A 3 -27.81 -22.76 54.55
CA ASN A 3 -26.98 -22.59 53.35
C ASN A 3 -26.84 -21.17 52.75
N THR A 4 -25.75 -20.51 53.14
CA THR A 4 -24.87 -19.86 52.16
C THR A 4 -23.85 -20.91 51.65
N PRO A 5 -23.38 -20.78 50.41
CA PRO A 5 -22.04 -20.22 50.29
C PRO A 5 -21.94 -19.16 49.20
N ASN A 6 -21.13 -18.14 49.49
CA ASN A 6 -20.50 -17.27 48.51
C ASN A 6 -19.79 -18.13 47.45
N GLY A 7 -20.42 -18.32 46.30
CA GLY A 7 -19.73 -18.65 45.05
C GLY A 7 -19.53 -17.33 44.28
N PRO A 8 -18.42 -17.15 43.55
CA PRO A 8 -18.25 -15.96 42.71
C PRO A 8 -19.50 -15.79 41.84
N ASP A 9 -20.14 -14.62 41.96
CA ASP A 9 -21.39 -14.28 41.32
C ASP A 9 -21.27 -14.58 39.81
N VAL A 10 -22.08 -15.53 39.33
CA VAL A 10 -22.03 -16.02 37.95
C VAL A 10 -22.20 -14.86 36.96
N ALA A 11 -22.98 -13.84 37.33
CA ALA A 11 -23.13 -12.62 36.54
C ALA A 11 -21.80 -11.85 36.42
N THR A 12 -21.03 -11.76 37.51
CA THR A 12 -19.70 -11.15 37.51
C THR A 12 -18.72 -11.94 36.62
N ILE A 13 -18.72 -13.28 36.66
CA ILE A 13 -17.86 -14.10 35.79
C ILE A 13 -18.25 -13.92 34.31
N LEU A 14 -19.54 -13.91 33.99
CA LEU A 14 -20.03 -13.73 32.63
C LEU A 14 -19.68 -12.34 32.07
N GLU A 15 -19.73 -11.29 32.88
CA GLU A 15 -19.32 -9.94 32.46
C GLU A 15 -17.82 -9.89 32.14
N VAL A 16 -16.98 -10.48 32.99
CA VAL A 16 -15.52 -10.59 32.73
C VAL A 16 -15.27 -11.35 31.44
N LEU A 17 -15.91 -12.50 31.25
CA LEU A 17 -15.74 -13.32 30.05
C LEU A 17 -16.20 -12.58 28.79
N ARG A 18 -17.29 -11.83 28.87
CA ARG A 18 -17.82 -11.04 27.75
C ARG A 18 -16.93 -9.84 27.41
N ALA A 19 -16.28 -9.24 28.40
CA ALA A 19 -15.27 -8.20 28.19
C ALA A 19 -14.03 -8.78 27.50
N GLU A 20 -13.58 -9.95 27.94
CA GLU A 20 -12.41 -10.63 27.38
C GLU A 20 -12.64 -11.11 25.95
N VAL A 21 -13.81 -11.70 25.65
CA VAL A 21 -14.20 -12.09 24.28
C VAL A 21 -14.27 -10.88 23.35
N ARG A 22 -14.77 -9.72 23.83
CA ARG A 22 -14.75 -8.47 23.06
C ARG A 22 -13.33 -7.98 22.77
N ALA A 23 -12.44 -8.04 23.76
CA ALA A 23 -11.04 -7.68 23.57
C ALA A 23 -10.32 -8.63 22.58
N ALA A 24 -10.59 -9.93 22.67
CA ALA A 24 -10.06 -10.94 21.75
C ALA A 24 -10.58 -10.75 20.31
N HIS A 25 -11.87 -10.46 20.14
CA HIS A 25 -12.45 -10.13 18.84
C HIS A 25 -11.88 -8.83 18.28
N ALA A 26 -11.71 -7.78 19.08
CA ALA A 26 -11.14 -6.52 18.64
C ALA A 26 -9.68 -6.68 18.16
N ASN A 27 -8.89 -7.51 18.85
CA ASN A 27 -7.53 -7.83 18.43
C ASN A 27 -7.51 -8.63 17.12
N THR A 28 -8.38 -9.63 16.98
CA THR A 28 -8.50 -10.46 15.76
C THR A 28 -8.90 -9.62 14.55
N GLN A 29 -9.90 -8.75 14.72
CA GLN A 29 -10.35 -7.80 13.69
C GLN A 29 -9.21 -6.88 13.24
N LYS A 30 -8.41 -6.38 14.19
CA LYS A 30 -7.29 -5.48 13.91
C LYS A 30 -6.14 -6.18 13.17
N SER A 31 -5.90 -7.46 13.45
CA SER A 31 -4.96 -8.29 12.70
C SER A 31 -5.39 -8.49 11.25
N ASP A 32 -6.68 -8.76 11.03
CA ASP A 32 -7.25 -9.00 9.70
C ASP A 32 -7.26 -7.71 8.84
N ASP A 33 -7.59 -6.58 9.47
CA ASP A 33 -7.54 -5.25 8.84
C ASP A 33 -6.11 -4.86 8.41
N HIS A 34 -5.09 -5.21 9.21
CA HIS A 34 -3.69 -5.00 8.84
C HIS A 34 -3.22 -5.84 7.65
N SER A 35 -3.68 -7.09 7.55
CA SER A 35 -3.43 -7.99 6.41
C SER A 35 -4.10 -7.48 5.12
N GLY A 36 -5.34 -6.96 5.22
CA GLY A 36 -6.04 -6.32 4.10
C GLY A 36 -5.27 -5.12 3.55
N ILE A 37 -4.83 -4.22 4.45
CA ILE A 37 -4.04 -3.05 4.10
C ILE A 37 -2.72 -3.44 3.39
N GLU A 38 -2.00 -4.46 3.88
CA GLU A 38 -0.75 -4.91 3.23
C GLU A 38 -0.97 -5.42 1.80
N ARG A 39 -2.09 -6.09 1.57
CA ARG A 39 -2.48 -6.59 0.24
C ARG A 39 -2.83 -5.43 -0.71
N GLU A 40 -3.53 -4.42 -0.22
CA GLU A 40 -3.82 -3.20 -0.97
C GLU A 40 -2.54 -2.41 -1.28
N LEU A 41 -1.61 -2.27 -0.33
CA LEU A 41 -0.32 -1.62 -0.60
C LEU A 41 0.51 -2.37 -1.64
N ALA A 42 0.51 -3.71 -1.61
CA ALA A 42 1.17 -4.52 -2.63
C ALA A 42 0.55 -4.32 -4.02
N HIS A 43 -0.78 -4.27 -4.09
CA HIS A 43 -1.51 -4.01 -5.34
C HIS A 43 -1.21 -2.60 -5.88
N CYS A 44 -1.28 -1.57 -5.04
CA CYS A 44 -0.94 -0.20 -5.43
C CYS A 44 0.52 -0.08 -5.91
N ALA A 45 1.45 -0.80 -5.27
CA ALA A 45 2.84 -0.83 -5.70
C ALA A 45 3.03 -1.45 -7.09
N GLU A 46 2.19 -2.42 -7.46
CA GLU A 46 2.16 -3.03 -8.80
C GLU A 46 1.57 -2.05 -9.84
N GLU A 47 0.48 -1.36 -9.51
CA GLU A 47 -0.14 -0.36 -10.40
C GLU A 47 0.82 0.80 -10.74
N ILE A 48 1.66 1.20 -9.77
CA ILE A 48 2.68 2.23 -9.97
C ILE A 48 3.68 1.84 -11.07
N GLU A 49 4.05 0.56 -11.19
CA GLU A 49 4.99 0.10 -12.21
C GLU A 49 4.42 0.22 -13.63
N ILE A 50 3.12 -0.01 -13.77
CA ILE A 50 2.43 0.03 -15.08
C ILE A 50 2.36 1.48 -15.59
N ALA A 51 2.09 2.44 -14.71
CA ALA A 51 1.94 3.85 -15.06
C ALA A 51 3.25 4.66 -15.10
N ARG A 52 4.38 4.04 -14.74
CA ARG A 52 5.65 4.72 -14.50
C ARG A 52 6.27 5.35 -15.75
N VAL A 53 6.05 4.75 -16.92
CA VAL A 53 6.76 5.12 -18.16
C VAL A 53 5.90 5.98 -19.07
N VAL A 54 6.31 7.24 -19.25
CA VAL A 54 5.71 8.15 -20.23
C VAL A 54 6.47 8.01 -21.56
N SER A 55 5.76 7.69 -22.64
CA SER A 55 6.32 7.60 -24.01
C SER A 55 5.91 8.80 -24.87
N ALA A 56 6.90 9.40 -25.54
CA ALA A 56 6.70 10.55 -26.44
C ALA A 56 6.48 10.14 -27.92
N HIS A 57 6.31 8.84 -28.21
CA HIS A 57 6.26 8.34 -29.58
C HIS A 57 4.84 8.31 -30.16
N TRP A 58 4.55 9.18 -31.13
CA TRP A 58 3.29 9.14 -31.90
C TRP A 58 3.55 8.96 -33.41
N PRO A 59 3.18 7.86 -34.07
CA PRO A 59 3.39 7.72 -35.51
C PRO A 59 2.48 8.69 -36.30
N LEU A 60 3.06 9.37 -37.30
CA LEU A 60 2.31 10.25 -38.22
C LEU A 60 2.33 9.57 -39.60
N GLU A 61 1.25 8.86 -39.93
CA GLU A 61 1.03 8.31 -41.27
C GLU A 61 0.20 9.29 -42.11
N GLY A 62 0.72 9.68 -43.27
CA GLY A 62 0.01 10.49 -44.25
C GLY A 62 -0.27 9.67 -45.51
N ARG A 63 -1.55 9.55 -45.90
CA ARG A 63 -2.03 8.82 -47.09
C ARG A 63 -2.08 9.69 -48.36
N ASN A 64 -2.19 11.02 -48.25
CA ASN A 64 -2.34 11.96 -49.40
C ASN A 64 -1.19 12.99 -49.54
N LEU A 65 -1.04 13.62 -50.72
CA LEU A 65 0.01 14.63 -50.99
C LEU A 65 -0.07 15.87 -50.10
N TYR A 66 -1.29 16.37 -49.83
CA TYR A 66 -1.52 17.45 -48.86
C TYR A 66 -1.14 17.03 -47.43
N GLU A 67 -1.52 15.81 -47.04
CA GLU A 67 -1.13 15.21 -45.76
C GLU A 67 0.39 15.01 -45.66
N ARG A 68 1.08 14.80 -46.79
CA ARG A 68 2.53 14.66 -46.85
C ARG A 68 3.25 15.99 -46.58
N GLY A 69 2.71 17.10 -47.08
CA GLY A 69 3.17 18.46 -46.73
C GLY A 69 2.95 18.77 -45.25
N TRP A 70 1.77 18.43 -44.71
CA TRP A 70 1.47 18.59 -43.29
C TRP A 70 2.30 17.66 -42.40
N ALA A 71 2.58 16.44 -42.84
CA ALA A 71 3.49 15.52 -42.17
C ALA A 71 4.93 16.05 -42.14
N MET A 72 5.39 16.73 -43.20
CA MET A 72 6.70 17.38 -43.22
C MET A 72 6.80 18.49 -42.18
N ILE A 73 5.79 19.36 -42.09
CA ILE A 73 5.72 20.42 -41.07
C ILE A 73 5.69 19.80 -39.66
N ASN A 74 4.83 18.81 -39.42
CA ASN A 74 4.76 18.11 -38.14
C ASN A 74 6.07 17.38 -37.79
N LYS A 75 6.83 16.91 -38.79
CA LYS A 75 8.14 16.28 -38.59
C LYS A 75 9.19 17.30 -38.15
N VAL A 76 9.15 18.52 -38.69
CA VAL A 76 10.03 19.62 -38.28
C VAL A 76 9.65 20.11 -36.88
N VAL A 77 8.36 20.40 -36.65
CA VAL A 77 7.83 20.77 -35.32
C VAL A 77 8.24 19.72 -34.29
N ARG A 78 8.06 18.43 -34.58
CA ARG A 78 8.51 17.35 -33.70
C ARG A 78 10.02 17.34 -33.48
N ARG A 79 10.83 17.60 -34.49
CA ARG A 79 12.29 17.66 -34.33
C ARG A 79 12.67 18.76 -33.35
N TYR A 80 12.05 19.93 -33.46
CA TYR A 80 12.26 21.05 -32.52
C TYR A 80 11.72 20.74 -31.13
N LEU A 81 10.48 20.25 -31.04
CA LEU A 81 9.84 19.90 -29.77
C LEU A 81 10.52 18.71 -29.10
N ARG A 82 11.15 17.78 -29.83
CA ARG A 82 11.89 16.65 -29.24
C ARG A 82 12.98 17.15 -28.29
N TRP A 83 13.60 18.29 -28.56
CA TRP A 83 14.62 18.85 -27.69
C TRP A 83 14.03 19.40 -26.37
N TYR A 84 12.76 19.82 -26.37
CA TYR A 84 12.05 20.31 -25.17
C TYR A 84 11.29 19.20 -24.44
N ILE A 85 10.64 18.28 -25.16
CA ILE A 85 9.81 17.20 -24.60
C ILE A 85 10.68 16.10 -24.01
N ASN A 86 11.76 15.69 -24.69
CA ASN A 86 12.61 14.61 -24.18
C ASN A 86 13.15 14.87 -22.77
N PRO A 87 13.73 16.04 -22.42
CA PRO A 87 14.20 16.27 -21.06
C PRO A 87 13.07 16.28 -20.03
N ILE A 88 11.87 16.74 -20.40
CA ILE A 88 10.71 16.73 -19.50
C ILE A 88 10.25 15.28 -19.22
N VAL A 89 10.16 14.46 -20.27
CA VAL A 89 9.79 13.04 -20.14
C VAL A 89 10.85 12.27 -19.37
N GLU A 90 12.13 12.55 -19.61
CA GLU A 90 13.24 11.95 -18.87
C GLU A 90 13.19 12.34 -17.39
N GLN A 91 12.91 13.62 -17.08
CA GLN A 91 12.74 14.08 -15.70
C GLN A 91 11.53 13.43 -15.02
N GLN A 92 10.40 13.31 -15.71
CA GLN A 92 9.20 12.64 -15.18
C GLN A 92 9.46 11.16 -14.92
N ASN A 93 10.07 10.45 -15.87
CA ASN A 93 10.43 9.05 -15.71
C ASN A 93 11.42 8.88 -14.54
N SER A 94 12.46 9.72 -14.45
CA SER A 94 13.41 9.69 -13.33
C SER A 94 12.76 9.99 -11.97
N PHE A 95 11.76 10.88 -11.93
CA PHE A 95 11.01 11.18 -10.72
C PHE A 95 10.09 10.02 -10.33
N ASN A 96 9.35 9.46 -11.28
CA ASN A 96 8.49 8.29 -11.08
C ASN A 96 9.32 7.09 -10.59
N ASP A 97 10.51 6.90 -11.16
CA ASP A 97 11.53 5.94 -10.74
C ASP A 97 11.93 6.09 -9.28
N ALA A 98 12.30 7.30 -8.88
CA ALA A 98 12.69 7.59 -7.50
C ALA A 98 11.52 7.38 -6.53
N SER A 99 10.33 7.84 -6.91
CA SER A 99 9.11 7.75 -6.11
C SER A 99 8.68 6.29 -5.92
N ALA A 100 8.68 5.48 -6.98
CA ALA A 100 8.38 4.07 -6.91
C ALA A 100 9.34 3.33 -5.96
N ARG A 101 10.65 3.62 -6.06
CA ARG A 101 11.65 3.05 -5.13
C ARG A 101 11.39 3.46 -3.68
N ALA A 102 11.11 4.75 -3.43
CA ALA A 102 10.85 5.26 -2.09
C ALA A 102 9.60 4.62 -1.46
N ILE A 103 8.52 4.47 -2.24
CA ILE A 103 7.28 3.83 -1.77
C ILE A 103 7.54 2.36 -1.41
N ARG A 104 8.28 1.60 -2.22
CA ARG A 104 8.64 0.22 -1.90
C ARG A 104 9.48 0.11 -0.62
N GLN A 105 10.45 1.01 -0.44
CA GLN A 105 11.25 1.05 0.79
C GLN A 105 10.38 1.36 2.01
N LEU A 106 9.42 2.27 1.87
CA LEU A 106 8.48 2.60 2.94
C LEU A 106 7.57 1.43 3.30
N ILE A 107 7.07 0.68 2.30
CA ILE A 107 6.30 -0.55 2.50
C ILE A 107 7.13 -1.58 3.27
N ALA A 108 8.36 -1.83 2.84
CA ALA A 108 9.26 -2.77 3.50
C ALA A 108 9.53 -2.38 4.95
N ALA A 109 9.90 -1.12 5.21
CA ALA A 109 10.13 -0.62 6.56
C ALA A 109 8.87 -0.69 7.44
N ASN A 110 7.69 -0.43 6.88
CA ASN A 110 6.43 -0.55 7.62
C ASN A 110 6.14 -1.99 8.01
N SER A 111 6.34 -2.94 7.08
CA SER A 111 6.16 -4.37 7.35
C SER A 111 7.11 -4.88 8.43
N GLU A 112 8.37 -4.44 8.40
CA GLU A 112 9.36 -4.80 9.42
C GLU A 112 8.98 -4.25 10.79
N LEU A 113 8.58 -2.97 10.87
CA LEU A 113 8.16 -2.36 12.13
C LEU A 113 6.93 -3.06 12.70
N ARG A 114 5.97 -3.46 11.85
CA ARG A 114 4.80 -4.24 12.28
C ARG A 114 5.19 -5.61 12.84
N ALA A 115 6.13 -6.30 12.19
CA ALA A 115 6.64 -7.58 12.67
C ALA A 115 7.29 -7.44 14.06
N GLN A 116 8.10 -6.39 14.27
CA GLN A 116 8.71 -6.09 15.56
C GLN A 116 7.66 -5.80 16.64
N VAL A 117 6.62 -5.02 16.32
CA VAL A 117 5.52 -4.74 17.27
C VAL A 117 4.74 -6.02 17.61
N ALA A 118 4.52 -6.90 16.65
CA ALA A 118 3.84 -8.18 16.90
C ALA A 118 4.67 -9.10 17.80
N ASP A 119 5.98 -9.20 17.55
CA ASP A 119 6.92 -9.97 18.37
C ASP A 119 6.95 -9.46 19.81
N LEU A 120 7.14 -8.15 20.02
CA LEU A 120 7.13 -7.53 21.35
C LEU A 120 5.81 -7.75 22.11
N ARG A 121 4.67 -7.67 21.42
CA ARG A 121 3.36 -7.97 22.02
C ARG A 121 3.25 -9.44 22.45
N SER A 122 3.80 -10.35 21.65
CA SER A 122 3.80 -11.78 21.97
C SER A 122 4.65 -12.07 23.22
N GLN A 123 5.82 -11.43 23.33
CA GLN A 123 6.70 -11.56 24.50
C GLN A 123 6.04 -11.01 25.77
N LEU A 124 5.37 -9.86 25.69
CA LEU A 124 4.63 -9.30 26.82
C LEU A 124 3.46 -10.19 27.25
N ALA A 125 2.75 -10.83 26.31
CA ALA A 125 1.68 -11.76 26.63
C ALA A 125 2.22 -13.01 27.32
N GLN A 126 3.35 -13.55 26.86
CA GLN A 126 4.02 -14.70 27.50
C GLN A 126 4.50 -14.37 28.91
N HIS A 127 5.07 -13.18 29.13
CA HIS A 127 5.49 -12.75 30.46
C HIS A 127 4.33 -12.66 31.44
N LYS A 128 3.18 -12.10 31.02
CA LYS A 128 1.97 -12.02 31.83
C LYS A 128 1.34 -13.38 32.16
N GLN A 129 1.61 -14.41 31.38
CA GLN A 129 1.12 -15.77 31.62
C GLN A 129 2.03 -16.58 32.56
N ALA A 130 3.29 -16.13 32.73
CA ALA A 130 4.26 -16.74 33.63
C ALA A 130 4.20 -16.20 35.06
N GLU A 131 3.53 -15.05 35.26
CA GLU A 131 3.17 -14.46 36.56
C GLU A 131 1.80 -14.96 37.04
#